data_AF-A0A7J6VFA4-F1
#
_entry.id   AF-A0A7J6VFA4-F1
#
_cell.length_a   1.000
_cell.length_b   1.000
_cell.length_c   1.000
_cell.angle_alpha   90.00
_cell.angle_beta   90.00
_cell.angle_gamma   90.00
#
_symmetry.space_group_name_H-M   'P 1'
#
loop_
_entity.id
_entity.type
_entity.pdbx_description
1 polymer ?
#
loop_
_entity_poly.entity_id
_entity_poly.type
_entity_poly.pdbx_seq_one_letter_code
_entity_poly.pdbx_strand_id
1 'polypeptide(L)'
;MQVTNQVYRHAIQAGATHINKPKIRHYVHCYALHCLDEQVSNALRKAYKDRGENVGTWRQACYEPLVKLASDHHYDIDAIFNDHPSLSIWYVPTKLRKLCHAQRNNVVSASNSASF
;
A
#
# COMPACT_ATOMS: atom_id res chain seq x y z
N MET A 1 -3.82 -11.90 -12.77
CA MET A 1 -4.84 -12.63 -11.96
C MET A 1 -4.82 -12.04 -10.56
N GLN A 2 -5.96 -11.72 -9.95
CA GLN A 2 -6.00 -11.17 -8.57
C GLN A 2 -6.35 -12.24 -7.52
N VAL A 3 -5.97 -12.03 -6.26
CA VAL A 3 -6.31 -12.87 -5.11
C VAL A 3 -7.81 -12.77 -4.86
N THR A 4 -8.54 -13.76 -5.38
CA THR A 4 -9.99 -13.86 -5.25
C THR A 4 -10.41 -14.64 -4.00
N ASN A 5 -11.72 -14.69 -3.72
CA ASN A 5 -12.30 -15.52 -2.67
C ASN A 5 -11.94 -17.01 -2.80
N GLN A 6 -11.58 -17.48 -3.99
CA GLN A 6 -11.20 -18.88 -4.22
C GLN A 6 -9.83 -19.19 -3.62
N VAL A 7 -8.88 -18.25 -3.69
CA VAL A 7 -7.54 -18.41 -3.08
C VAL A 7 -7.65 -18.55 -1.56
N TYR A 8 -8.48 -17.73 -0.91
CA TYR A 8 -8.72 -17.83 0.53
C TYR A 8 -9.40 -19.15 0.92
N ARG A 9 -10.40 -19.60 0.13
CA ARG A 9 -11.06 -20.89 0.37
C ARG A 9 -10.09 -22.06 0.22
N HIS A 10 -9.26 -22.04 -0.81
CA HIS A 10 -8.24 -23.07 -1.03
C HIS A 10 -7.20 -23.08 0.10
N ALA A 11 -6.74 -21.92 0.56
CA ALA A 11 -5.82 -21.82 1.69
C ALA A 11 -6.38 -22.47 2.97
N ILE A 12 -7.65 -22.23 3.29
CA ILE A 12 -8.33 -22.87 4.43
C ILE A 12 -8.42 -24.38 4.23
N GLN A 13 -8.80 -24.83 3.03
CA GLN A 13 -8.88 -26.26 2.69
C GLN A 13 -7.51 -26.97 2.76
N ALA A 14 -6.43 -26.27 2.41
CA ALA A 14 -5.06 -26.74 2.51
C ALA A 14 -4.47 -26.68 3.94
N GLY A 15 -5.29 -26.34 4.95
CA GLY A 15 -4.88 -26.31 6.37
C GLY A 15 -4.27 -24.99 6.84
N ALA A 16 -4.16 -23.97 5.98
CA ALA A 16 -3.67 -22.64 6.34
C ALA A 16 -4.78 -21.77 6.96
N THR A 17 -5.44 -22.27 8.01
CA THR A 17 -6.63 -21.67 8.64
C THR A 17 -6.37 -20.28 9.27
N HIS A 18 -5.11 -19.96 9.56
CA HIS A 18 -4.69 -18.64 10.04
C HIS A 18 -4.79 -17.53 8.97
N ILE A 19 -4.88 -17.91 7.69
CA ILE A 19 -5.06 -16.99 6.55
C ILE A 19 -6.51 -16.52 6.54
N ASN A 20 -6.72 -15.26 6.93
CA ASN A 20 -8.03 -14.65 6.91
C ASN A 20 -8.06 -13.40 5.99
N LYS A 21 -9.09 -13.35 5.14
CA LYS A 21 -9.27 -12.29 4.13
C LYS A 21 -9.32 -10.88 4.73
N PRO A 22 -10.04 -10.60 5.82
CA PRO A 22 -10.09 -9.27 6.41
C PRO A 22 -8.71 -8.77 6.88
N LYS A 23 -7.97 -9.60 7.63
CA LYS A 23 -6.62 -9.25 8.11
C LYS A 23 -5.67 -9.02 6.96
N ILE A 24 -5.64 -9.93 5.98
CA ILE A 24 -4.74 -9.77 4.83
C ILE A 24 -5.01 -8.45 4.09
N ARG A 25 -6.29 -8.19 3.73
CA ARG A 25 -6.67 -6.92 3.07
C ARG A 25 -6.26 -5.68 3.85
N HIS A 26 -6.22 -5.78 5.18
CA HIS A 26 -5.86 -4.67 6.06
C HIS A 26 -4.39 -4.27 5.98
N TYR A 27 -3.50 -5.18 5.58
CA TYR A 27 -2.05 -4.99 5.55
C TYR A 27 -1.45 -4.97 4.13
N VAL A 28 -2.27 -5.05 3.08
CA VAL A 28 -1.79 -5.07 1.68
C VAL A 28 -0.90 -3.88 1.36
N HIS A 29 -1.21 -2.67 1.83
CA HIS A 29 -0.33 -1.51 1.58
C HIS A 29 0.99 -1.59 2.34
N CYS A 30 1.03 -2.21 3.53
CA CYS A 30 2.30 -2.44 4.23
C CYS A 30 3.18 -3.43 3.47
N TYR A 31 2.56 -4.48 2.91
CA TYR A 31 3.23 -5.42 2.03
C TYR A 31 3.70 -4.76 0.73
N ALA A 32 2.87 -3.90 0.13
CA ALA A 32 3.24 -3.13 -1.06
C ALA A 32 4.47 -2.24 -0.81
N LEU A 33 4.52 -1.53 0.31
CA LEU A 33 5.70 -0.75 0.68
C LEU A 33 6.95 -1.64 0.78
N HIS A 34 6.84 -2.82 1.39
CA HIS A 34 7.97 -3.73 1.48
C HIS A 34 8.43 -4.27 0.12
N CYS A 35 7.51 -4.57 -0.81
CA CYS A 35 7.86 -5.01 -2.15
C CYS A 35 8.51 -3.91 -2.99
N LEU A 36 8.01 -2.68 -2.90
CA LEU A 36 8.46 -1.56 -3.72
C LEU A 36 9.72 -0.89 -3.17
N ASP A 37 9.86 -0.83 -1.84
CA ASP A 37 11.01 -0.25 -1.16
C ASP A 37 11.21 -0.93 0.20
N GLU A 38 11.94 -2.06 0.16
CA GLU A 38 12.25 -2.83 1.36
C GLU A 38 13.05 -2.01 2.39
N GLN A 39 13.96 -1.16 1.93
CA GLN A 39 14.81 -0.36 2.80
C GLN A 39 13.97 0.64 3.62
N VAL A 40 13.08 1.38 2.96
CA VAL A 40 12.14 2.29 3.64
C VAL A 40 11.19 1.53 4.55
N SER A 41 10.67 0.38 4.12
CA SER A 41 9.81 -0.47 4.95
C SER A 41 10.50 -0.91 6.24
N ASN A 42 11.76 -1.36 6.14
CA ASN A 42 12.54 -1.82 7.28
C ASN A 42 12.93 -0.65 8.21
N ALA A 43 13.33 0.49 7.65
CA ALA A 43 13.62 1.70 8.41
C ALA A 43 12.38 2.20 9.18
N LEU A 44 11.22 2.25 8.53
CA LEU A 44 9.96 2.65 9.14
C LEU A 44 9.56 1.69 10.27
N ARG A 45 9.68 0.38 10.05
CA ARG A 45 9.40 -0.64 11.06
C ARG A 45 10.30 -0.47 12.29
N LYS A 46 11.60 -0.23 12.08
CA LYS A 46 12.55 0.04 13.16
C LYS A 46 12.18 1.31 13.93
N ALA A 47 11.96 2.43 13.24
CA ALA A 47 11.63 3.70 13.88
C ALA A 47 10.36 3.64 14.73
N TYR A 48 9.30 2.97 14.26
CA TYR A 48 8.08 2.81 15.05
C TYR A 48 8.24 1.83 16.22
N LYS A 49 9.03 0.77 16.06
CA LYS A 49 9.39 -0.15 17.16
C LYS A 49 10.18 0.57 18.26
N ASP A 50 11.18 1.35 17.88
CA ASP A 50 12.06 2.05 18.83
C ASP A 50 11.30 3.14 19.61
N ARG A 51 10.24 3.71 19.02
CA ARG A 51 9.32 4.64 19.70
C ARG A 51 8.24 3.96 20.54
N GLY A 52 8.14 2.62 20.54
CA GLY A 52 7.08 1.90 21.25
C GLY A 52 5.68 2.10 20.67
N GLU A 53 5.58 2.47 19.39
CA GLU A 53 4.30 2.74 18.73
C GLU A 53 3.51 1.46 18.49
N ASN A 54 2.18 1.57 18.53
CA ASN A 54 1.31 0.44 18.23
C ASN A 54 1.30 0.11 16.72
N VAL A 55 0.92 -1.12 16.38
CA VAL A 55 0.84 -1.61 14.99
C VAL A 55 -0.10 -0.76 14.13
N GLY A 56 -1.16 -0.21 14.74
CA GLY A 56 -2.09 0.69 14.07
C GLY A 56 -1.41 1.95 13.57
N THR A 57 -0.60 2.61 14.41
CA THR A 57 0.17 3.81 14.04
C THR A 57 1.16 3.52 12.92
N TRP A 58 1.97 2.46 13.05
CA TRP A 58 2.91 2.03 12.01
C TRP A 58 2.19 1.74 10.68
N ARG A 59 1.06 1.02 10.74
CA ARG A 59 0.27 0.70 9.56
C ARG A 59 -0.24 1.95 8.85
N GLN A 60 -0.67 2.98 9.59
CA GLN A 60 -1.08 4.25 8.96
C GLN A 60 0.10 4.97 8.31
N ALA A 61 1.26 4.95 8.95
CA ALA A 61 2.48 5.58 8.44
C ALA A 61 2.94 4.99 7.10
N CYS A 62 2.69 3.70 6.84
CA CYS A 62 3.03 3.06 5.56
C CYS A 62 2.36 3.70 4.33
N TYR A 63 1.29 4.49 4.47
CA TYR A 63 0.65 5.15 3.33
C TYR A 63 1.48 6.30 2.75
N GLU A 64 2.14 7.09 3.61
CA GLU A 64 2.90 8.27 3.19
C GLU A 64 4.03 7.94 2.19
N PRO A 65 4.96 7.00 2.48
CA PRO A 65 6.04 6.68 1.54
C PRO A 65 5.51 6.07 0.23
N LEU A 66 4.37 5.36 0.26
CA LEU A 66 3.74 4.86 -0.97
C LEU A 66 3.16 5.99 -1.84
N VAL A 67 2.51 6.97 -1.23
CA VAL A 67 1.98 8.14 -1.97
C VAL A 67 3.14 8.96 -2.54
N LYS A 68 4.25 9.07 -1.81
CA LYS A 68 5.48 9.69 -2.30
C LYS A 68 6.07 8.92 -3.48
N LEU A 69 6.21 7.60 -3.39
CA LEU A 69 6.67 6.78 -4.52
C LEU A 69 5.76 6.95 -5.74
N ALA A 70 4.43 7.00 -5.51
CA ALA A 70 3.48 7.20 -6.58
C ALA A 70 3.61 8.56 -7.30
N SER A 71 4.17 9.60 -6.66
CA SER A 71 4.34 10.90 -7.33
C SER A 71 5.28 10.81 -8.53
N ASP A 72 6.28 9.94 -8.45
CA ASP A 72 7.27 9.73 -9.52
C ASP A 72 6.65 8.98 -10.72
N HIS A 73 5.45 8.41 -10.53
CA HIS A 73 4.67 7.69 -11.53
C HIS A 73 3.32 8.36 -11.79
N HIS A 74 3.26 9.69 -11.73
CA HIS A 74 2.03 10.48 -12.01
C HIS A 74 0.82 10.09 -11.13
N TYR A 75 1.09 9.57 -9.94
CA TYR A 75 0.11 9.02 -8.99
C TYR A 75 -0.67 7.80 -9.50
N ASP A 76 -0.17 7.10 -10.53
CA ASP A 76 -0.79 5.88 -11.06
C ASP A 76 -0.38 4.64 -10.23
N ILE A 77 -1.03 4.50 -9.09
CA ILE A 77 -0.78 3.40 -8.16
C ILE A 77 -1.26 2.04 -8.71
N ASP A 78 -2.23 2.04 -9.63
CA ASP A 78 -2.71 0.81 -10.26
C ASP A 78 -1.66 0.27 -11.23
N ALA A 79 -1.00 1.13 -12.01
CA ALA A 79 0.14 0.74 -12.84
C ALA A 79 1.30 0.17 -11.99
N ILE A 80 1.69 0.87 -10.91
CA ILE A 80 2.75 0.41 -10.00
C ILE A 80 2.47 -1.01 -9.44
N PHE A 81 1.21 -1.27 -9.03
CA PHE A 81 0.85 -2.60 -8.53
C PHE A 81 0.89 -3.66 -9.63
N ASN A 82 0.41 -3.33 -10.84
CA ASN A 82 0.37 -4.27 -11.96
C ASN A 82 1.76 -4.63 -12.49
N ASP A 83 2.72 -3.70 -12.44
CA ASP A 83 4.08 -3.91 -12.95
C ASP A 83 4.95 -4.76 -12.01
N HIS A 84 4.59 -4.86 -10.72
CA HIS A 84 5.35 -5.65 -9.76
C HIS A 84 4.81 -7.10 -9.65
N PRO A 85 5.62 -8.15 -9.90
CA PRO A 85 5.17 -9.54 -9.93
C PRO A 85 4.39 -9.99 -8.70
N SER A 86 4.87 -9.62 -7.50
CA SER A 86 4.22 -9.98 -6.23
C SER A 86 3.03 -9.09 -5.85
N LEU A 87 2.82 -7.96 -6.53
CA LEU A 87 1.74 -7.00 -6.22
C LEU A 87 0.59 -7.05 -7.23
N SER A 88 0.85 -7.49 -8.46
CA SER A 88 -0.16 -7.59 -9.53
C SER A 88 -1.33 -8.53 -9.19
N ILE A 89 -1.11 -9.42 -8.23
CA ILE A 89 -2.14 -10.30 -7.68
C ILE A 89 -3.01 -9.61 -6.61
N TRP A 90 -2.64 -8.46 -6.10
CA TRP A 90 -3.38 -7.78 -5.05
C TRP A 90 -4.26 -6.68 -5.63
N TYR A 91 -5.47 -6.54 -5.09
CA TYR A 91 -6.25 -5.33 -5.33
C TYR A 91 -5.59 -4.16 -4.61
N VAL A 92 -5.42 -3.03 -5.31
CA VAL A 92 -4.97 -1.80 -4.67
C VAL A 92 -5.97 -1.38 -3.58
N PRO A 93 -5.52 -1.13 -2.34
CA PRO A 93 -6.40 -0.70 -1.27
C PRO A 93 -7.11 0.61 -1.60
N THR A 94 -8.43 0.66 -1.39
CA THR A 94 -9.25 1.86 -1.72
C THR A 94 -8.74 3.13 -1.04
N LYS A 95 -8.27 3.03 0.22
CA LYS A 95 -7.70 4.16 0.94
C LYS A 95 -6.43 4.69 0.26
N LEU A 96 -5.56 3.81 -0.23
CA LEU A 96 -4.33 4.20 -0.92
C LEU A 96 -4.67 4.95 -2.22
N ARG A 97 -5.57 4.41 -3.05
CA ARG A 97 -6.04 5.12 -4.26
C ARG A 97 -6.56 6.53 -3.95
N LYS A 98 -7.43 6.65 -2.94
CA LYS A 98 -7.99 7.95 -2.53
C LYS A 98 -6.91 8.95 -2.13
N LEU A 99 -5.88 8.50 -1.40
CA LEU A 99 -4.76 9.37 -0.99
C LEU A 99 -3.92 9.81 -2.21
N CYS A 100 -3.61 8.90 -3.14
CA CYS A 100 -2.90 9.26 -4.37
C CYS A 100 -3.70 10.27 -5.23
N HIS A 101 -5.00 10.06 -5.40
CA HIS A 101 -5.87 11.01 -6.11
C HIS A 101 -5.93 12.38 -5.43
N ALA A 102 -6.09 12.41 -4.10
CA ALA A 102 -6.11 13.65 -3.35
C ALA A 102 -4.80 14.43 -3.51
N GLN A 103 -3.65 13.74 -3.41
CA GLN A 103 -2.35 14.37 -3.56
C GLN A 103 -2.11 14.90 -4.97
N ARG A 104 -2.48 14.13 -6.00
CA ARG A 104 -2.43 14.57 -7.40
C ARG A 104 -3.22 15.86 -7.61
N ASN A 105 -4.45 15.92 -7.10
CA ASN A 105 -5.29 17.09 -7.24
C ASN A 105 -4.70 18.32 -6.52
N ASN A 106 -4.17 18.12 -5.31
CA ASN A 106 -3.50 19.20 -4.57
C ASN A 106 -2.31 19.78 -5.34
N VAL A 107 -1.49 18.93 -5.96
CA VAL A 107 -0.34 19.37 -6.76
C VAL A 107 -0.82 20.13 -8.00
N VAL A 108 -1.81 19.63 -8.73
CA VAL A 108 -2.37 20.31 -9.90
C VAL A 108 -2.97 21.67 -9.53
N SER A 109 -3.72 21.75 -8.42
CA SER A 109 -4.28 23.01 -7.93
C SER A 109 -3.18 24.01 -7.54
N ALA A 110 -2.14 23.57 -6.84
CA ALA A 110 -1.03 24.44 -6.44
C ALA A 110 -0.25 25.00 -7.64
N SER A 111 0.01 24.17 -8.67
CA SER A 111 0.66 24.60 -9.91
C SER A 111 -0.16 25.66 -10.67
N ASN A 112 -1.49 25.51 -10.69
CA ASN A 112 -2.37 26.50 -11.31
C ASN A 112 -2.40 27.83 -10.53
N SER A 113 -2.29 27.79 -9.21
CA SER A 113 -2.21 29.00 -8.38
C SER A 113 -0.86 29.71 -8.45
N ALA A 114 0.22 29.00 -8.74
CA ALA A 114 1.57 29.56 -8.89
C ALA A 114 1.84 30.18 -10.28
N SER A 115 0.91 30.05 -11.22
CA SER A 115 1.04 30.54 -12.60
C SER A 115 0.35 31.89 -12.86
N PHE A 116 0.06 32.66 -11.80
CA PHE A 116 -0.52 34.01 -11.86
C PHE A 116 0.40 35.06 -11.24
#